data_AF-A0A554MMB1-F1
#
_entry.id   AF-A0A554MMB1-F1
#
_cell.length_a   1.000
_cell.length_b   1.000
_cell.length_c   1.000
_cell.angle_alpha   90.00
_cell.angle_beta   90.00
_cell.angle_gamma   90.00
#
_symmetry.space_group_name_H-M   'P 1'
#
loop_
_entity.id
_entity.type
_entity.pdbx_description
1 polymer ?
#
loop_
_entity_poly.entity_id
_entity_poly.type
_entity_poly.pdbx_seq_one_letter_code
_entity_poly.pdbx_strand_id
1 'polypeptide(L)'
;MPLVAFAAVQQDPSALLSGSGGGLVPQCEGAECRACDLSELANNVINFAVAFSVIVATLMFAYAGILYVTAASKPDQVKKAHGVFVNVFVGLCIVLTAWLLVNITFSVLTGKGISVWTKISCVGNPESAAFPDAPGAQASRPQVTGSGTPVTPTNSNDNLAGVHPDLVRLVNAAHACSAIQFQVTSGFRQRSSTATDSRHIQGMAVDAHPIIRSIVSYTGGSCVPPNANYRAINDAFACGSRQTGIPYQWGGSSPTFMQNRCYDSMHFQLPRSVYPNG
;
A
#
# COMPACT_ATOMS: atom_id res chain seq x y z
N MET A 1 -16.59 33.25 -7.93
CA MET A 1 -16.03 33.52 -6.59
C MET A 1 -16.44 32.38 -5.68
N PRO A 2 -15.60 31.34 -5.45
CA PRO A 2 -15.97 30.31 -4.51
C PRO A 2 -15.64 30.80 -3.11
N LEU A 3 -16.68 30.82 -2.28
CA LEU A 3 -16.60 31.01 -0.85
C LEU A 3 -15.61 30.00 -0.24
N VAL A 4 -14.89 30.50 0.77
CA VAL A 4 -14.01 29.76 1.65
C VAL A 4 -14.79 28.61 2.27
N ALA A 5 -14.69 27.42 1.67
CA ALA A 5 -15.15 26.20 2.29
C ALA A 5 -14.20 25.94 3.46
N PHE A 6 -14.65 26.29 4.67
CA PHE A 6 -14.15 25.62 5.86
C PHE A 6 -14.19 24.13 5.56
N ALA A 7 -13.05 23.47 5.73
CA ALA A 7 -13.00 22.03 5.82
C ALA A 7 -13.85 21.62 7.03
N ALA A 8 -15.18 21.60 6.84
CA ALA A 8 -15.99 20.57 7.45
C ALA A 8 -15.30 19.29 7.02
N VAL A 9 -14.61 18.71 7.99
CA VAL A 9 -14.24 17.31 8.00
C VAL A 9 -15.52 16.57 7.63
N GLN A 10 -15.68 16.25 6.35
CA GLN A 10 -16.63 15.24 5.88
C GLN A 10 -16.05 13.89 6.29
N GLN A 11 -15.91 13.69 7.60
CA GLN A 11 -15.89 12.36 8.18
C GLN A 11 -17.36 12.07 8.43
N ASP A 12 -17.91 11.15 7.65
CA ASP A 12 -19.24 10.63 7.90
C ASP A 12 -19.35 10.28 9.40
N PRO A 13 -20.35 10.80 10.13
CA PRO A 13 -20.49 10.51 11.57
C PRO A 13 -20.72 9.01 11.84
N SER A 14 -21.07 8.23 10.80
CA SER A 14 -21.13 6.77 10.81
C SER A 14 -19.78 6.08 10.96
N ALA A 15 -18.67 6.76 10.66
CA ALA A 15 -17.31 6.26 10.84
C ALA A 15 -16.80 6.40 12.29
N LEU A 16 -17.42 7.26 13.11
CA LEU A 16 -17.06 7.43 14.53
C LEU A 16 -17.67 6.36 15.45
N LEU A 17 -18.70 5.63 14.98
CA LEU A 17 -19.44 4.64 15.76
C LEU A 17 -19.31 3.20 15.25
N SER A 18 -18.73 3.01 14.06
CA SER A 18 -18.39 1.67 13.55
C SER A 18 -16.95 1.36 13.94
N GLY A 19 -16.76 0.63 15.04
CA GLY A 19 -15.47 0.18 15.56
C GLY A 19 -14.72 -0.79 14.63
N SER A 20 -14.34 -0.34 13.44
CA SER A 20 -13.53 -1.07 12.45
C SER A 20 -12.48 -0.19 11.75
N GLY A 21 -12.18 0.99 12.29
CA GLY A 21 -11.09 1.86 11.81
C GLY A 21 -9.98 1.94 12.86
N GLY A 22 -8.76 1.63 12.43
CA GLY A 22 -7.52 1.48 13.20
C GLY A 22 -7.38 2.31 14.48
N GLY A 23 -6.89 1.66 15.54
CA GLY A 23 -6.36 2.36 16.70
C GLY A 23 -5.24 3.35 16.30
N LEU A 24 -4.80 4.15 17.27
CA LEU A 24 -3.68 5.09 17.10
C LEU A 24 -2.48 4.45 16.40
N VAL A 25 -2.25 3.15 16.65
CA VAL A 25 -1.26 2.35 15.94
C VAL A 25 -1.95 1.54 14.83
N PRO A 26 -1.54 1.67 13.56
CA PRO A 26 -2.02 0.77 12.51
C PRO A 26 -1.65 -0.67 12.85
N GLN A 27 -2.51 -1.63 12.51
CA GLN A 27 -2.28 -3.04 12.81
C GLN A 27 -1.23 -3.61 11.85
N CYS A 28 0.04 -3.43 12.21
CA CYS A 28 1.18 -3.97 11.49
C CYS A 28 1.98 -4.86 12.45
N GLU A 29 2.17 -6.12 12.08
CA GLU A 29 2.86 -7.11 12.93
C GLU A 29 4.29 -7.36 12.40
N GLY A 30 5.30 -6.87 13.13
CA GLY A 30 6.72 -7.16 12.86
C GLY A 30 7.43 -6.25 11.85
N ALA A 31 8.50 -6.77 11.22
CA ALA A 31 9.39 -6.05 10.30
C ALA A 31 8.79 -5.73 8.91
N GLU A 32 7.49 -5.93 8.77
CA GLU A 32 6.71 -5.75 7.53
C GLU A 32 6.14 -4.33 7.39
N CYS A 33 6.33 -3.46 8.41
CA CYS A 33 5.90 -2.07 8.36
C CYS A 33 6.65 -1.31 7.26
N ARG A 34 5.93 -0.81 6.24
CA ARG A 34 6.48 0.04 5.19
C ARG A 34 6.27 1.52 5.52
N ALA A 35 6.91 2.40 4.74
CA ALA A 35 6.74 3.84 4.87
C ALA A 35 5.28 4.33 4.72
N CYS A 36 4.41 3.53 4.09
CA CYS A 36 2.99 3.82 3.96
C CYS A 36 2.25 3.70 5.30
N ASP A 37 2.53 2.66 6.09
CA ASP A 37 1.93 2.46 7.41
C ASP A 37 2.39 3.54 8.40
N LEU A 38 3.63 4.02 8.25
CA LEU A 38 4.14 5.18 8.98
C LEU A 38 3.39 6.47 8.63
N SER A 39 3.03 6.66 7.36
CA SER A 39 2.24 7.81 6.92
C SER A 39 0.80 7.74 7.44
N GLU A 40 0.23 6.54 7.56
CA GLU A 40 -1.09 6.32 8.13
C GLU A 40 -1.10 6.56 9.64
N LEU A 41 -0.08 6.06 10.36
CA LEU A 41 0.16 6.40 11.76
C LEU A 41 0.26 7.92 11.96
N ALA A 42 1.06 8.61 11.14
CA ALA A 42 1.22 10.06 11.23
C ALA A 42 -0.12 10.79 11.05
N ASN A 43 -0.93 10.38 10.09
CA ASN A 43 -2.26 10.95 9.90
C ASN A 43 -3.20 10.67 11.09
N ASN A 44 -3.17 9.47 11.65
CA ASN A 44 -3.97 9.11 12.83
C ASN A 44 -3.55 9.91 14.06
N VAL A 45 -2.24 10.10 14.26
CA VAL A 45 -1.70 10.93 15.35
C VAL A 45 -2.07 12.40 15.17
N ILE A 46 -1.96 12.94 13.95
CA ILE A 46 -2.36 14.32 13.66
C ILE A 46 -3.86 14.49 13.92
N ASN A 47 -4.71 13.57 13.46
CA ASN A 47 -6.15 13.62 13.71
C ASN A 47 -6.49 13.51 15.20
N PHE A 48 -5.79 12.65 15.94
CA PHE A 48 -5.94 12.55 17.40
C PHE A 48 -5.52 13.85 18.11
N ALA A 49 -4.38 14.44 17.73
CA ALA A 49 -3.90 15.69 18.29
C ALA A 49 -4.84 16.88 17.98
N VAL A 50 -5.38 16.94 16.75
CA VAL A 50 -6.37 17.95 16.36
C VAL A 50 -7.65 17.76 17.16
N ALA A 51 -8.19 16.54 17.27
CA ALA A 51 -9.38 16.27 18.07
C ALA A 51 -9.20 16.67 19.54
N PHE A 52 -8.04 16.37 20.13
CA PHE A 52 -7.71 16.79 21.50
C PHE A 52 -7.61 18.32 21.63
N SER A 53 -6.99 19.00 20.66
CA SER A 53 -6.86 20.46 20.66
C SER A 53 -8.21 21.19 20.60
N VAL A 54 -9.17 20.66 19.83
CA VAL A 54 -10.51 21.23 19.69
C VAL A 54 -11.28 21.16 21.01
N ILE A 55 -11.16 20.06 21.75
CA ILE A 55 -11.79 19.90 23.07
C ILE A 55 -11.23 20.92 24.06
N VAL A 56 -9.90 21.05 24.13
CA VAL A 56 -9.24 22.01 25.03
C VAL A 56 -9.60 23.46 24.66
N ALA A 57 -9.62 23.79 23.36
CA ALA A 57 -10.01 25.11 22.89
C ALA A 57 -11.46 25.44 23.29
N THR A 58 -12.39 24.48 23.12
CA THR A 58 -13.80 24.65 23.48
C THR A 58 -13.98 24.93 24.98
N LEU A 59 -13.23 24.24 25.85
CA LEU A 59 -13.26 24.49 27.30
C LEU A 59 -12.72 25.88 27.66
N MET A 60 -11.65 26.33 27.01
CA MET A 60 -11.07 27.66 27.23
C MET A 60 -12.01 28.78 26.77
N PHE A 61 -12.72 28.58 25.65
CA PHE A 61 -13.77 29.50 25.20
C PHE A 61 -14.96 29.55 26.14
N ALA A 62 -15.42 28.39 26.64
CA ALA A 62 -16.51 28.34 27.63
C ALA A 62 -16.13 29.07 28.92
N TYR A 63 -14.89 28.89 29.40
CA TYR A 63 -14.36 29.61 30.57
C TYR A 63 -14.33 31.12 30.35
N ALA A 64 -13.83 31.57 29.19
CA ALA A 64 -13.80 32.98 28.83
C ALA A 64 -15.20 33.60 28.75
N GLY A 65 -16.17 32.87 28.19
CA GLY A 65 -17.57 33.29 28.09
C GLY A 65 -18.23 33.46 29.46
N ILE A 66 -18.05 32.49 30.36
CA ILE A 66 -18.58 32.57 31.73
C ILE A 66 -17.95 33.76 32.47
N LEU A 67 -16.63 33.94 32.35
CA LEU A 67 -15.92 35.05 32.99
C LEU A 67 -16.43 36.41 32.49
N TYR A 68 -16.72 36.53 31.19
CA TYR A 68 -17.24 37.76 30.58
C TYR A 68 -18.64 38.11 31.08
N VAL A 69 -19.55 37.12 31.14
CA VAL A 69 -20.94 37.33 31.58
C VAL A 69 -21.02 37.58 33.09
N THR A 70 -20.16 36.95 33.88
CA THR A 70 -20.13 37.09 35.35
C THR A 70 -19.28 38.28 35.82
N ALA A 71 -18.55 38.96 34.94
CA ALA A 71 -17.84 40.20 35.21
C ALA A 71 -18.83 41.37 35.38
N ALA A 72 -19.61 41.36 36.46
CA ALA A 72 -20.57 42.39 36.82
C ALA A 72 -19.87 43.74 37.08
N SER A 73 -19.62 44.50 36.01
CA SER A 73 -19.10 45.87 35.99
C SER A 73 -17.71 46.09 36.59
N LYS A 74 -16.95 45.02 36.86
CA LYS A 74 -15.56 45.12 37.34
C LYS A 74 -14.61 45.25 36.15
N PRO A 75 -13.97 46.41 35.93
CA PRO A 75 -13.15 46.66 34.74
C PRO A 75 -11.98 45.68 34.60
N ASP A 76 -11.47 45.15 35.71
CA ASP A 76 -10.37 44.16 35.70
C ASP A 76 -10.79 42.81 35.10
N GLN A 77 -12.01 42.33 35.37
CA GLN A 77 -12.49 41.04 34.86
C GLN A 77 -12.87 41.13 33.37
N VAL A 78 -13.40 42.27 32.93
CA VAL A 78 -13.68 42.55 31.52
C VAL A 78 -12.38 42.62 30.70
N LYS A 79 -11.35 43.30 31.21
CA LYS A 79 -10.01 43.32 30.59
C LYS A 79 -9.43 41.91 30.48
N LYS A 80 -9.59 41.09 31.53
CA LYS A 80 -9.11 39.70 31.53
C LYS A 80 -9.81 38.84 30.48
N ALA A 81 -11.14 38.98 30.33
CA ALA A 81 -11.90 38.29 29.29
C ALA A 81 -11.50 38.73 27.87
N HIS A 82 -11.34 40.04 27.61
CA HIS A 82 -10.83 40.54 26.33
C HIS A 82 -9.41 40.04 26.01
N GLY A 83 -8.54 39.94 27.02
CA GLY A 83 -7.21 39.36 26.84
C GLY A 83 -7.26 37.91 26.34
N VAL A 84 -8.19 37.11 26.87
CA VAL A 84 -8.40 35.74 26.37
C VAL A 84 -8.93 35.74 24.94
N PHE A 85 -9.91 36.60 24.60
CA PHE A 85 -10.42 36.69 23.23
C PHE A 85 -9.35 37.08 22.19
N VAL A 86 -8.48 38.04 22.52
CA VAL A 86 -7.40 38.47 21.61
C VAL A 86 -6.37 37.35 21.45
N ASN A 87 -5.98 36.66 22.54
CA ASN A 87 -5.05 35.54 22.46
C ASN A 87 -5.57 34.41 21.56
N VAL A 88 -6.87 34.10 21.64
CA VAL A 88 -7.44 33.07 20.78
C VAL A 88 -7.59 33.54 19.32
N PHE A 89 -7.92 34.82 19.10
CA PHE A 89 -7.96 35.39 17.74
C PHE A 89 -6.58 35.35 17.05
N VAL A 90 -5.52 35.67 17.79
CA VAL A 90 -4.14 35.54 17.31
C VAL A 90 -3.81 34.08 17.01
N GLY A 91 -4.21 33.15 17.89
CA GLY A 91 -4.06 31.71 17.65
C GLY A 91 -4.74 31.24 16.36
N LEU A 92 -5.97 31.68 16.09
CA LEU A 92 -6.69 31.40 14.84
C LEU A 92 -5.93 31.92 13.61
N CYS A 93 -5.42 33.15 13.67
CA CYS A 93 -4.64 33.74 12.58
C CYS A 93 -3.36 32.95 12.31
N ILE A 94 -2.68 32.46 13.36
CA ILE A 94 -1.47 31.64 13.23
C ILE A 94 -1.80 30.28 12.58
N VAL A 95 -2.88 29.62 12.99
CA VAL A 95 -3.29 28.33 12.40
C VAL A 95 -3.64 28.48 10.91
N LEU A 96 -4.38 29.55 10.56
CA LEU A 96 -4.73 29.83 9.17
C LEU A 96 -3.50 30.16 8.30
N THR A 97 -2.55 30.93 8.83
CA THR A 97 -1.32 31.27 8.11
C THR A 97 -0.39 30.07 7.97
N ALA A 98 -0.25 29.23 9.01
CA ALA A 98 0.53 28.00 8.94
C ALA A 98 -0.03 27.03 7.87
N TRP A 99 -1.35 26.84 7.85
CA TRP A 99 -2.01 26.01 6.83
C TRP A 99 -1.77 26.55 5.43
N LEU A 100 -1.88 27.87 5.24
CA LEU A 100 -1.65 28.50 3.94
C LEU A 100 -0.20 28.35 3.46
N LEU A 101 0.78 28.56 4.34
CA LEU A 101 2.20 28.48 4.00
C LEU A 101 2.63 27.08 3.56
N VAL A 102 2.15 26.04 4.24
CA VAL A 102 2.42 24.65 3.84
C VAL A 102 1.83 24.39 2.45
N ASN A 103 0.59 24.79 2.20
CA ASN A 103 -0.07 24.57 0.90
C ASN A 103 0.64 25.29 -0.27
N ILE A 104 1.13 26.50 -0.05
CA ILE A 104 1.88 27.25 -1.05
C ILE A 104 3.20 26.53 -1.38
N THR A 105 3.95 26.12 -0.36
CA THR A 105 5.26 25.47 -0.53
C THR A 105 5.13 24.19 -1.35
N PHE A 106 4.13 23.36 -1.06
CA PHE A 106 3.91 22.11 -1.80
C PHE A 106 3.35 22.31 -3.21
N SER A 107 2.54 23.34 -3.43
CA SER A 107 2.07 23.68 -4.79
C SER A 107 3.23 24.09 -5.70
N VAL A 108 4.20 24.85 -5.18
CA VAL A 108 5.38 25.29 -5.95
C VAL A 108 6.30 24.12 -6.29
N LEU A 109 6.52 23.20 -5.35
CA LEU A 109 7.44 22.07 -5.53
C LEU A 109 6.88 20.95 -6.41
N THR A 110 5.58 20.67 -6.33
CA THR A 110 4.99 19.48 -6.97
C THR A 110 4.17 19.79 -8.22
N GLY A 111 3.85 21.07 -8.48
CA GLY A 111 2.96 21.48 -9.57
C GLY A 111 1.53 20.92 -9.45
N LYS A 112 1.21 20.21 -8.36
CA LYS A 112 -0.10 19.65 -8.04
C LYS A 112 -0.70 20.51 -6.92
N GLY A 113 -1.95 20.93 -7.10
CA GLY A 113 -2.63 21.85 -6.17
C GLY A 113 -2.94 21.25 -4.78
N ILE A 114 -3.89 21.87 -4.08
CA ILE A 114 -4.29 21.68 -2.66
C ILE A 114 -4.58 20.22 -2.26
N SER A 115 -4.67 19.28 -3.21
CA SER A 115 -4.97 17.86 -2.99
C SER A 115 -3.80 16.99 -2.50
N VAL A 116 -2.56 17.50 -2.41
CA VAL A 116 -1.38 16.67 -2.06
C VAL A 116 -1.47 16.07 -0.65
N TRP A 117 -2.03 16.80 0.32
CA TRP A 117 -2.10 16.39 1.73
C TRP A 117 -3.30 15.50 2.04
N THR A 118 -4.39 15.68 1.30
CA THR A 118 -5.64 14.91 1.49
C THR A 118 -5.67 13.63 0.66
N LYS A 119 -4.80 13.48 -0.34
CA LYS A 119 -4.66 12.30 -1.18
C LYS A 119 -3.23 11.77 -1.11
N ILE A 120 -2.80 11.37 0.08
CA ILE A 120 -1.65 10.46 0.20
C ILE A 120 -2.11 9.12 -0.36
N SER A 121 -1.83 8.91 -1.65
CA SER A 121 -2.11 7.66 -2.33
C SER A 121 -0.99 6.69 -1.95
N CYS A 122 -1.15 6.03 -0.80
CA CYS A 122 -0.40 4.82 -0.53
C CYS A 122 -0.75 3.84 -1.66
N VAL A 123 0.23 3.49 -2.49
CA VAL A 123 0.04 2.38 -3.43
C VAL A 123 -0.05 1.16 -2.54
N GLY A 124 -1.28 0.65 -2.36
CA GLY A 124 -1.53 -0.59 -1.66
C GLY A 124 -0.64 -1.69 -2.22
N ASN A 125 -0.30 -2.64 -1.35
CA ASN A 125 0.50 -3.80 -1.70
C ASN A 125 0.02 -4.35 -3.06
N PRO A 126 0.92 -4.71 -3.98
CA PRO A 126 0.47 -5.42 -5.17
C PRO A 126 -0.29 -6.67 -4.75
N GLU A 127 -1.60 -6.71 -5.02
CA GLU A 127 -2.40 -7.91 -4.89
C GLU A 127 -1.89 -8.92 -5.92
N SER A 128 -0.96 -9.79 -5.52
CA SER A 128 -0.87 -11.11 -6.13
C SER A 128 -2.16 -11.84 -5.76
N ALA A 129 -2.78 -12.54 -6.69
CA ALA A 129 -4.00 -13.30 -6.40
C ALA A 129 -3.74 -14.23 -5.21
N ALA A 130 -4.63 -14.21 -4.22
CA ALA A 130 -4.54 -15.11 -3.07
C ALA A 130 -4.42 -16.57 -3.54
N PHE A 131 -3.62 -17.36 -2.85
CA PHE A 131 -3.70 -18.82 -2.96
C PHE A 131 -5.09 -19.25 -2.49
N PRO A 132 -5.88 -19.96 -3.30
CA PRO A 132 -7.22 -20.33 -2.90
C PRO A 132 -7.14 -21.48 -1.89
N ASP A 133 -6.99 -21.15 -0.62
CA ASP A 133 -7.33 -22.04 0.51
C ASP A 133 -8.19 -21.35 1.59
N ALA A 134 -8.71 -20.14 1.32
CA ALA A 134 -9.77 -19.56 2.15
C ALA A 134 -11.14 -19.85 1.50
N PRO A 135 -12.04 -20.60 2.15
CA PRO A 135 -13.42 -20.75 1.69
C PRO A 135 -14.08 -19.37 1.63
N GLY A 136 -14.41 -18.87 0.42
CA GLY A 136 -15.20 -17.65 0.24
C GLY A 136 -14.53 -16.45 -0.42
N ALA A 137 -13.28 -16.55 -0.91
CA ALA A 137 -12.70 -15.47 -1.71
C ALA A 137 -13.39 -15.37 -3.09
N GLN A 138 -14.25 -14.36 -3.28
CA GLN A 138 -14.82 -14.06 -4.59
C GLN A 138 -13.74 -13.47 -5.50
N ALA A 139 -13.29 -14.27 -6.47
CA ALA A 139 -12.40 -13.83 -7.53
C ALA A 139 -13.19 -12.93 -8.51
N SER A 140 -12.91 -11.64 -8.53
CA SER A 140 -13.22 -10.80 -9.69
C SER A 140 -12.37 -11.31 -10.86
N ARG A 141 -12.98 -12.13 -11.72
CA ARG A 141 -12.37 -12.74 -12.91
C ARG A 141 -11.83 -11.67 -13.86
N PRO A 142 -10.50 -11.49 -14.01
CA PRO A 142 -9.98 -10.79 -15.17
C PRO A 142 -10.24 -11.68 -16.38
N GLN A 143 -10.85 -11.13 -17.43
CA GLN A 143 -10.90 -11.81 -18.72
C GLN A 143 -9.46 -11.87 -19.24
N VAL A 144 -8.85 -13.06 -19.17
CA VAL A 144 -7.58 -13.35 -19.84
C VAL A 144 -7.85 -13.26 -21.35
N THR A 145 -7.54 -12.12 -21.95
CA THR A 145 -7.54 -11.94 -23.42
C THR A 145 -6.18 -12.30 -24.02
N GLY A 146 -5.51 -13.29 -23.43
CA GLY A 146 -4.24 -13.80 -23.91
C GLY A 146 -4.48 -14.91 -24.93
N SER A 147 -4.31 -14.61 -26.22
CA SER A 147 -4.17 -15.66 -27.23
C SER A 147 -2.98 -16.56 -26.85
N GLY A 148 -3.12 -17.87 -26.99
CA GLY A 148 -2.05 -18.87 -26.77
C GLY A 148 -0.87 -18.75 -27.76
N THR A 149 -0.62 -17.57 -28.30
CA THR A 149 0.48 -17.26 -29.22
C THR A 149 1.80 -17.30 -28.44
N PRO A 150 2.78 -18.10 -28.88
CA PRO A 150 4.11 -18.10 -28.30
C PRO A 150 4.73 -16.69 -28.32
N VAL A 151 5.30 -16.27 -27.19
CA VAL A 151 6.00 -14.99 -27.05
C VAL A 151 7.46 -15.26 -26.72
N THR A 152 8.37 -14.56 -27.38
CA THR A 152 9.81 -14.71 -27.15
C THR A 152 10.23 -14.03 -25.84
N PRO A 153 11.07 -14.68 -25.00
CA PRO A 153 11.69 -14.04 -23.84
C PRO A 153 12.46 -12.77 -24.22
N THR A 154 12.27 -11.69 -23.46
CA THR A 154 13.04 -10.45 -23.67
C THR A 154 14.43 -10.49 -23.02
N ASN A 155 14.62 -11.34 -22.01
CA ASN A 155 15.91 -11.59 -21.39
C ASN A 155 16.43 -12.97 -21.83
N SER A 156 17.58 -12.99 -22.52
CA SER A 156 18.16 -14.21 -23.09
C SER A 156 18.65 -15.22 -22.06
N ASN A 157 18.86 -14.79 -20.81
CA ASN A 157 19.33 -15.64 -19.73
C ASN A 157 18.18 -16.35 -18.99
N ASP A 158 16.92 -16.04 -19.33
CA ASP A 158 15.77 -16.62 -18.65
C ASP A 158 15.46 -18.04 -19.12
N ASN A 159 15.21 -18.93 -18.16
CA ASN A 159 14.81 -20.31 -18.41
C ASN A 159 13.28 -20.42 -18.60
N LEU A 160 12.80 -20.01 -19.76
CA LEU A 160 11.35 -19.94 -20.09
C LEU A 160 10.90 -20.95 -21.16
N ALA A 161 11.79 -21.83 -21.62
CA ALA A 161 11.43 -22.85 -22.59
C ALA A 161 10.33 -23.77 -22.01
N GLY A 162 9.22 -23.96 -22.74
CA GLY A 162 8.09 -24.78 -22.29
C GLY A 162 7.16 -24.13 -21.26
N VAL A 163 7.41 -22.87 -20.87
CA VAL A 163 6.52 -22.10 -20.00
C VAL A 163 5.30 -21.60 -20.78
N HIS A 164 4.15 -21.52 -20.12
CA HIS A 164 2.90 -21.04 -20.69
C HIS A 164 3.06 -19.63 -21.28
N PRO A 165 2.56 -19.34 -22.50
CA PRO A 165 2.79 -18.05 -23.17
C PRO A 165 2.35 -16.82 -22.35
N ASP A 166 1.22 -16.91 -21.63
CA ASP A 166 0.76 -15.87 -20.72
C ASP A 166 1.75 -15.58 -19.59
N LEU A 167 2.36 -16.62 -19.02
CA LEU A 167 3.37 -16.43 -17.99
C LEU A 167 4.65 -15.82 -18.58
N VAL A 168 5.03 -16.18 -19.81
CA VAL A 168 6.14 -15.52 -20.53
C VAL A 168 5.84 -14.04 -20.80
N ARG A 169 4.62 -13.69 -21.22
CA ARG A 169 4.19 -12.29 -21.38
C ARG A 169 4.27 -11.51 -20.06
N LEU A 170 3.80 -12.12 -18.98
CA LEU A 170 3.87 -11.53 -17.66
C LEU A 170 5.31 -11.29 -17.22
N VAL A 171 6.21 -12.26 -17.42
CA VAL A 171 7.65 -12.12 -17.11
C VAL A 171 8.29 -11.00 -17.94
N ASN A 172 8.01 -10.93 -19.24
CA ASN A 172 8.51 -9.86 -20.10
C ASN A 172 8.02 -8.47 -19.63
N ALA A 173 6.75 -8.37 -19.25
CA ALA A 173 6.20 -7.12 -18.69
C ALA A 173 6.81 -6.79 -17.31
N ALA A 174 7.08 -7.79 -16.49
CA ALA A 174 7.76 -7.62 -15.20
C ALA A 174 9.19 -7.08 -15.39
N HIS A 175 9.95 -7.61 -16.36
CA HIS A 175 11.27 -7.06 -16.70
C HIS A 175 11.22 -5.58 -17.08
N ALA A 176 10.21 -5.17 -17.86
CA ALA A 176 10.03 -3.77 -18.24
C ALA A 176 9.66 -2.86 -17.04
N CYS A 177 9.01 -3.41 -16.01
CA CYS A 177 8.60 -2.69 -14.80
C CYS A 177 9.65 -2.69 -13.68
N SER A 178 10.65 -3.57 -13.74
CA SER A 178 11.46 -3.88 -12.57
C SER A 178 12.48 -2.78 -12.23
N ALA A 179 12.51 -2.38 -10.96
CA ALA A 179 13.54 -1.47 -10.45
C ALA A 179 14.89 -2.16 -10.22
N ILE A 180 14.90 -3.50 -10.15
CA ILE A 180 16.11 -4.32 -9.98
C ILE A 180 16.24 -5.34 -11.11
N GLN A 181 17.46 -5.72 -11.45
CA GLN A 181 17.67 -6.81 -12.40
C GLN A 181 17.34 -8.15 -11.72
N PHE A 182 16.64 -9.03 -12.43
CA PHE A 182 16.38 -10.40 -12.00
C PHE A 182 16.50 -11.36 -13.18
N GLN A 183 16.64 -12.64 -12.89
CA GLN A 183 16.69 -13.72 -13.87
C GLN A 183 15.70 -14.81 -13.48
N VAL A 184 14.98 -15.33 -14.46
CA VAL A 184 14.19 -16.55 -14.28
C VAL A 184 15.13 -17.75 -14.38
N THR A 185 15.43 -18.38 -13.26
CA THR A 185 16.38 -19.50 -13.19
C THR A 185 15.69 -20.85 -13.45
N SER A 186 14.39 -20.93 -13.20
CA SER A 186 13.59 -22.12 -13.49
C SER A 186 12.24 -21.78 -14.07
N GLY A 187 11.82 -22.54 -15.08
CA GLY A 187 10.49 -22.46 -15.68
C GLY A 187 9.85 -23.84 -15.76
N PHE A 188 9.63 -24.34 -16.98
CA PHE A 188 9.14 -25.70 -17.18
C PHE A 188 10.16 -26.75 -16.75
N ARG A 189 9.71 -27.76 -16.00
CA ARG A 189 10.52 -28.91 -15.59
C ARG A 189 9.90 -30.18 -16.14
N GLN A 190 10.67 -31.03 -16.80
CA GLN A 190 10.16 -32.33 -17.24
C GLN A 190 9.72 -33.18 -16.04
N ARG A 191 8.69 -34.01 -16.24
CA ARG A 191 8.08 -34.82 -15.18
C ARG A 191 9.10 -35.78 -14.56
N SER A 192 9.28 -35.69 -13.24
CA SER A 192 10.03 -36.67 -12.46
C SER A 192 9.08 -37.73 -11.89
N SER A 193 9.56 -38.94 -11.66
CA SER A 193 8.79 -40.04 -11.05
C SER A 193 8.30 -39.73 -9.63
N THR A 194 8.88 -38.73 -8.97
CA THR A 194 8.60 -38.35 -7.57
C THR A 194 7.72 -37.11 -7.40
N ALA A 195 7.48 -36.32 -8.45
CA ALA A 195 6.71 -35.07 -8.37
C ALA A 195 5.55 -35.10 -9.37
N THR A 196 4.33 -35.31 -8.89
CA THR A 196 3.13 -35.50 -9.72
C THR A 196 2.23 -34.28 -9.82
N ASP A 197 2.31 -33.33 -8.88
CA ASP A 197 1.49 -32.11 -8.84
C ASP A 197 2.34 -30.85 -8.58
N SER A 198 3.23 -30.52 -9.53
CA SER A 198 3.98 -29.27 -9.54
C SER A 198 3.59 -28.41 -10.74
N ARG A 199 3.37 -27.12 -10.50
CA ARG A 199 3.04 -26.14 -11.54
C ARG A 199 4.20 -25.93 -12.52
N HIS A 200 5.45 -26.18 -12.11
CA HIS A 200 6.60 -26.22 -13.02
C HIS A 200 6.50 -27.33 -14.06
N ILE A 201 5.92 -28.47 -13.72
CA ILE A 201 5.74 -29.60 -14.66
C ILE A 201 4.66 -29.29 -15.69
N GLN A 202 3.75 -28.37 -15.37
CA GLN A 202 2.70 -27.89 -16.26
C GLN A 202 3.12 -26.64 -17.04
N GLY A 203 4.36 -26.16 -16.84
CA GLY A 203 4.83 -24.91 -17.45
C GLY A 203 4.11 -23.67 -16.93
N MET A 204 3.45 -23.76 -15.78
CA MET A 204 2.62 -22.70 -15.21
C MET A 204 3.25 -21.99 -14.01
N ALA A 205 4.55 -22.21 -13.77
CA ALA A 205 5.32 -21.56 -12.74
C ALA A 205 6.75 -21.24 -13.20
N VAL A 206 7.33 -20.24 -12.55
CA VAL A 206 8.70 -19.76 -12.74
C VAL A 206 9.34 -19.41 -11.39
N ASP A 207 10.64 -19.62 -11.28
CA ASP A 207 11.46 -19.20 -10.14
C ASP A 207 12.34 -18.01 -10.56
N ALA A 208 12.12 -16.84 -9.98
CA ALA A 208 12.83 -15.60 -10.30
C ALA A 208 13.78 -15.19 -9.16
N HIS A 209 15.02 -14.87 -9.52
CA HIS A 209 16.08 -14.54 -8.57
C HIS A 209 16.72 -13.18 -8.91
N PRO A 210 17.05 -12.35 -7.90
CA PRO A 210 17.68 -11.06 -8.13
C PRO A 210 19.12 -11.21 -8.64
N ILE A 211 19.54 -10.32 -9.53
CA ILE A 211 20.93 -10.19 -9.98
C ILE A 211 21.60 -9.11 -9.13
N ILE A 212 22.61 -9.50 -8.35
CA ILE A 212 23.38 -8.61 -7.49
C ILE A 212 24.83 -8.64 -7.96
N ARG A 213 25.36 -7.48 -8.36
CA ARG A 213 26.73 -7.36 -8.91
C ARG A 213 26.98 -8.34 -10.06
N SER A 214 26.02 -8.44 -10.97
CA SER A 214 26.03 -9.34 -12.14
C SER A 214 26.02 -10.84 -11.81
N ILE A 215 25.73 -11.23 -10.57
CA ILE A 215 25.60 -12.63 -10.16
C ILE A 215 24.17 -12.88 -9.68
N VAL A 216 23.58 -14.01 -10.07
CA VAL A 216 22.28 -14.46 -9.55
C VAL A 216 22.41 -14.77 -8.06
N SER A 217 21.65 -14.05 -7.24
CA SER A 217 21.61 -14.26 -5.80
C SER A 217 20.43 -15.13 -5.40
N TYR A 218 20.73 -16.21 -4.67
CA TYR A 218 19.73 -17.12 -4.09
C TYR A 218 19.40 -16.76 -2.63
N THR A 219 20.03 -15.71 -2.09
CA THR A 219 19.94 -15.35 -0.68
C THR A 219 18.52 -14.95 -0.31
N GLY A 220 17.90 -15.72 0.58
CA GLY A 220 16.55 -15.45 1.10
C GLY A 220 15.41 -15.86 0.17
N GLY A 221 15.65 -16.75 -0.79
CA GLY A 221 14.62 -17.24 -1.72
C GLY A 221 13.69 -18.29 -1.11
N SER A 222 14.20 -19.13 -0.20
CA SER A 222 13.46 -20.28 0.36
C SER A 222 13.41 -20.26 1.88
N CYS A 223 12.28 -20.69 2.44
CA CYS A 223 12.10 -21.02 3.86
C CYS A 223 12.40 -19.86 4.84
N VAL A 224 12.35 -18.62 4.37
CA VAL A 224 12.49 -17.40 5.17
C VAL A 224 11.57 -16.31 4.61
N PRO A 225 11.12 -15.35 5.44
CA PRO A 225 10.34 -14.22 4.96
C PRO A 225 11.04 -13.49 3.80
N PRO A 226 10.29 -13.02 2.78
CA PRO A 226 10.87 -12.39 1.60
C PRO A 226 11.65 -11.14 1.98
N ASN A 227 12.89 -11.06 1.49
CA ASN A 227 13.71 -9.87 1.63
C ASN A 227 13.32 -8.75 0.64
N ALA A 228 13.96 -7.59 0.75
CA ALA A 228 13.67 -6.43 -0.09
C ALA A 228 13.81 -6.71 -1.60
N ASN A 229 14.73 -7.60 -2.01
CA ASN A 229 14.93 -7.92 -3.41
C ASN A 229 13.76 -8.75 -3.97
N TYR A 230 13.34 -9.81 -3.27
CA TYR A 230 12.18 -10.60 -3.73
C TYR A 230 10.89 -9.80 -3.72
N ARG A 231 10.73 -8.85 -2.79
CA ARG A 231 9.61 -7.90 -2.80
C ARG A 231 9.65 -6.97 -4.00
N ALA A 232 10.83 -6.46 -4.35
CA ALA A 232 10.99 -5.63 -5.55
C ALA A 232 10.70 -6.41 -6.85
N ILE A 233 11.05 -7.70 -6.90
CA ILE A 233 10.63 -8.59 -8.01
C ILE A 233 9.11 -8.73 -8.01
N ASN A 234 8.47 -8.99 -6.87
CA ASN A 234 7.01 -9.08 -6.80
C ASN A 234 6.32 -7.77 -7.22
N ASP A 235 6.85 -6.61 -6.82
CA ASP A 235 6.38 -5.30 -7.25
C ASP A 235 6.44 -5.17 -8.79
N ALA A 236 7.47 -5.73 -9.42
CA ALA A 236 7.62 -5.80 -10.88
C ALA A 236 6.59 -6.73 -11.55
N PHE A 237 6.39 -7.93 -11.01
CA PHE A 237 5.35 -8.87 -11.49
C PHE A 237 3.95 -8.28 -11.36
N ALA A 238 3.69 -7.51 -10.31
CA ALA A 238 2.42 -6.84 -10.14
C ALA A 238 2.20 -5.72 -11.14
N CYS A 239 3.24 -4.94 -11.43
CA CYS A 239 3.20 -3.96 -12.50
C CYS A 239 2.94 -4.64 -13.86
N GLY A 240 3.63 -5.74 -14.15
CA GLY A 240 3.39 -6.54 -15.36
C GLY A 240 1.97 -7.11 -15.42
N SER A 241 1.42 -7.57 -14.30
CA SER A 241 0.04 -8.05 -14.19
C SER A 241 -0.95 -6.93 -14.48
N ARG A 242 -0.74 -5.72 -13.96
CA ARG A 242 -1.57 -4.54 -14.27
C ARG A 242 -1.51 -4.15 -15.74
N GLN A 243 -0.36 -4.30 -16.40
CA GLN A 243 -0.21 -3.99 -17.83
C GLN A 243 -0.84 -5.04 -18.74
N THR A 244 -0.75 -6.31 -18.37
CA THR A 244 -1.16 -7.45 -19.23
C THR A 244 -2.55 -7.99 -18.90
N GLY A 245 -3.07 -7.70 -17.71
CA GLY A 245 -4.31 -8.29 -17.18
C GLY A 245 -4.14 -9.75 -16.73
N ILE A 246 -2.92 -10.28 -16.69
CA ILE A 246 -2.65 -11.70 -16.40
C ILE A 246 -2.50 -11.88 -14.89
N PRO A 247 -3.41 -12.64 -14.24
CA PRO A 247 -3.32 -12.87 -12.81
C PRO A 247 -2.18 -13.85 -12.48
N TYR A 248 -1.53 -13.65 -11.33
CA TYR A 248 -0.46 -14.51 -10.83
C TYR A 248 -0.54 -14.65 -9.31
N GLN A 249 0.11 -15.67 -8.79
CA GLN A 249 0.31 -15.94 -7.38
C GLN A 249 1.79 -15.93 -7.08
N TRP A 250 2.17 -15.43 -5.91
CA TRP A 250 3.57 -15.34 -5.48
C TRP A 250 3.79 -16.13 -4.20
N GLY A 251 4.74 -17.06 -4.20
CA GLY A 251 5.04 -17.94 -3.06
C GLY A 251 5.62 -17.21 -1.84
N GLY A 252 6.02 -15.94 -1.97
CA GLY A 252 6.40 -15.08 -0.86
C GLY A 252 5.22 -14.38 -0.16
N SER A 253 4.01 -14.43 -0.72
CA SER A 253 2.81 -13.78 -0.14
C SER A 253 2.26 -14.50 1.10
N SER A 254 2.54 -15.80 1.27
CA SER A 254 2.10 -16.60 2.42
C SER A 254 2.86 -17.93 2.49
N PRO A 255 3.12 -18.49 3.69
CA PRO A 255 3.73 -19.82 3.84
C PRO A 255 2.80 -20.97 3.43
N THR A 256 1.51 -20.71 3.18
CA THR A 256 0.52 -21.70 2.69
C THR A 256 0.94 -22.35 1.39
N PHE A 257 1.76 -21.67 0.57
CA PHE A 257 2.29 -22.21 -0.66
C PHE A 257 3.03 -23.55 -0.49
N MET A 258 3.71 -23.75 0.65
CA MET A 258 4.34 -25.02 1.02
C MET A 258 3.65 -25.67 2.22
N GLN A 259 2.32 -25.83 2.19
CA GLN A 259 1.56 -26.50 3.26
C GLN A 259 1.82 -25.86 4.65
N ASN A 260 1.89 -24.53 4.72
CA ASN A 260 2.21 -23.73 5.91
C ASN A 260 3.61 -23.95 6.50
N ARG A 261 4.54 -24.56 5.75
CA ARG A 261 5.87 -24.89 6.29
C ARG A 261 6.88 -23.77 6.07
N CYS A 262 6.84 -23.11 4.92
CA CYS A 262 7.92 -22.26 4.43
C CYS A 262 7.40 -21.23 3.40
N TYR A 263 8.05 -20.06 3.33
CA TYR A 263 7.90 -19.13 2.22
C TYR A 263 8.72 -19.59 1.01
N ASP A 264 8.18 -19.38 -0.19
CA ASP A 264 8.87 -19.62 -1.46
C ASP A 264 8.93 -18.31 -2.26
N SER A 265 9.84 -17.44 -1.88
CA SER A 265 9.90 -16.06 -2.34
C SER A 265 10.34 -15.93 -3.81
N MET A 266 11.05 -16.93 -4.34
CA MET A 266 11.42 -16.96 -5.75
C MET A 266 10.28 -17.44 -6.65
N HIS A 267 9.27 -18.11 -6.10
CA HIS A 267 8.26 -18.80 -6.90
C HIS A 267 7.09 -17.91 -7.32
N PHE A 268 6.77 -17.93 -8.61
CA PHE A 268 5.62 -17.27 -9.20
C PHE A 268 4.85 -18.25 -10.07
N GLN A 269 3.52 -18.27 -9.96
CA GLN A 269 2.70 -19.18 -10.75
C GLN A 269 1.40 -18.53 -11.23
N LEU A 270 0.85 -19.04 -12.32
CA LEU A 270 -0.52 -18.73 -12.70
C LEU A 270 -1.49 -19.36 -11.67
N PRO A 271 -2.63 -18.75 -11.35
CA PRO A 271 -3.59 -19.31 -10.39
C PRO A 271 -4.35 -20.51 -11.00
N ARG A 272 -4.50 -21.59 -10.22
CA ARG A 272 -5.26 -22.80 -10.62
C ARG A 272 -6.73 -22.52 -10.97
N SER A 273 -7.33 -21.50 -10.37
CA SER A 273 -8.73 -21.10 -10.62
C SER A 273 -8.95 -20.53 -12.02
N VAL A 274 -7.91 -19.93 -12.62
CA VAL A 274 -7.97 -19.33 -13.97
C VAL A 274 -7.29 -20.23 -14.99
N TYR A 275 -6.20 -20.91 -14.60
CA TYR A 275 -5.42 -21.82 -15.42
C TYR A 275 -5.40 -23.21 -14.78
N PRO A 276 -6.44 -24.04 -15.02
CA PRO A 276 -6.51 -25.40 -14.48
C PRO A 276 -5.44 -26.29 -15.10
N ASN A 277 -5.13 -27.38 -14.41
CA ASN A 277 -4.25 -28.41 -14.94
C ASN A 277 -4.94 -29.08 -16.14
N GLY A 278 -4.19 -29.33 -17.21
CA GLY A 278 -4.66 -30.12 -18.37
C GLY A 278 -4.77 -31.60 -18.07
#